data_AF-A0A2G6N3B8-F1
#
_entry.id   AF-A0A2G6N3B8-F1
#
_cell.length_a   1.000
_cell.length_b   1.000
_cell.length_c   1.000
_cell.angle_alpha   90.00
_cell.angle_beta   90.00
_cell.angle_gamma   90.00
#
_symmetry.space_group_name_H-M   'P 1'
#
loop_
_entity.id
_entity.type
_entity.pdbx_description
1 polymer ?
#
loop_
_entity_poly.entity_id
_entity_poly.type
_entity_poly.pdbx_seq_one_letter_code
_entity_poly.pdbx_strand_id
1 'polypeptide(L)'
;MKPRNTKNFTVSWVAETSLLVRFHEPVGVELSLYIAACGAAVAEHFADTVVNTVPSYNALLITLQPLLAGDYAQELQKVLEEVPRENVAEQRAVVEIP
;
A
#
# COMPACT_ATOMS: atom_id res chain seq x y z
N MET A 1 -14.95 -16.94 5.73
CA MET A 1 -14.77 -15.48 5.80
C MET A 1 -13.30 -15.20 6.09
N LYS A 2 -12.57 -14.55 5.17
CA LYS A 2 -11.20 -14.09 5.44
C LYS A 2 -11.26 -12.98 6.51
N PRO A 3 -10.37 -12.95 7.50
CA PRO A 3 -10.41 -11.95 8.57
C PRO A 3 -10.12 -10.54 8.01
N ARG A 4 -11.00 -9.58 8.30
CA ARG A 4 -10.81 -8.15 8.00
C ARG A 4 -9.65 -7.60 8.85
N ASN A 5 -8.64 -7.04 8.21
CA ASN A 5 -7.37 -6.68 8.82
C ASN A 5 -7.25 -5.20 9.22
N THR A 6 -8.33 -4.62 9.75
CA THR A 6 -8.46 -3.16 10.02
C THR A 6 -7.59 -2.62 11.15
N LYS A 7 -6.87 -3.47 11.90
CA LYS A 7 -6.06 -3.05 13.05
C LYS A 7 -4.57 -2.85 12.76
N ASN A 8 -4.10 -3.21 11.55
CA ASN A 8 -2.67 -3.32 11.28
C ASN A 8 -2.08 -2.12 10.54
N PHE A 9 -2.90 -1.14 10.15
CA PHE A 9 -2.42 0.08 9.51
C PHE A 9 -3.35 1.27 9.76
N THR A 10 -2.81 2.47 9.56
CA THR A 10 -3.55 3.73 9.55
C THR A 10 -3.35 4.43 8.23
N VAL A 11 -4.37 5.16 7.78
CA VAL A 11 -4.34 5.98 6.56
C VAL A 11 -4.55 7.42 6.97
N SER A 12 -3.65 8.31 6.53
CA SER A 12 -3.72 9.73 6.87
C SER A 12 -3.21 10.60 5.73
N TRP A 13 -3.83 11.77 5.55
CA TRP A 13 -3.28 12.82 4.69
C TRP A 13 -1.98 13.38 5.27
N VAL A 14 -0.96 13.49 4.44
CA VAL A 14 0.34 14.09 4.80
C VAL A 14 0.67 15.32 3.96
N ALA A 15 -0.02 15.51 2.84
CA ALA A 15 -0.04 16.72 2.04
C ALA A 15 -1.36 16.79 1.26
N GLU A 16 -1.64 17.90 0.57
CA GLU A 16 -2.86 18.12 -0.22
C GLU A 16 -3.16 16.97 -1.21
N THR A 17 -2.13 16.40 -1.82
CA THR A 17 -2.26 15.32 -2.80
C THR A 17 -1.61 14.02 -2.34
N SER A 18 -1.33 13.87 -1.04
CA SER A 18 -0.58 12.73 -0.53
C SER A 18 -1.22 12.06 0.67
N LEU A 19 -1.43 10.75 0.55
CA LEU A 19 -1.86 9.86 1.61
C LEU A 19 -0.70 8.99 2.06
N LEU A 20 -0.55 8.82 3.37
CA LEU A 20 0.40 7.90 3.96
C LEU A 20 -0.37 6.77 4.63
N VAL A 21 -0.04 5.54 4.23
CA VAL A 21 -0.44 4.32 4.94
C VAL A 21 0.71 3.94 5.86
N ARG A 22 0.48 3.86 7.17
CA ARG A 22 1.48 3.42 8.15
C ARG A 22 1.08 2.06 8.69
N PHE A 23 1.95 1.07 8.57
CA PHE A 23 1.74 -0.27 9.09
C PHE A 23 2.30 -0.39 10.51
N HIS A 24 1.56 -1.06 11.39
CA HIS A 24 1.82 -1.16 12.84
C HIS A 24 2.35 -2.52 13.25
N GLU A 25 3.15 -3.13 12.37
CA GLU A 25 3.67 -4.48 12.54
C GLU A 25 5.21 -4.45 12.58
N PRO A 26 5.85 -5.49 13.15
CA PRO A 26 7.30 -5.61 13.11
C PRO A 26 7.83 -5.54 11.67
N VAL A 27 8.87 -4.73 11.47
CA VAL A 27 9.51 -4.58 10.16
C VAL A 27 10.21 -5.88 9.78
N GLY A 28 9.94 -6.35 8.57
CA GLY A 28 10.52 -7.57 8.03
C GLY A 28 10.29 -7.69 6.53
N VAL A 29 10.86 -8.74 5.93
CA VAL A 29 10.74 -9.01 4.50
C VAL A 29 9.28 -9.24 4.12
N GLU A 30 8.53 -10.02 4.91
CA GLU A 30 7.10 -10.27 4.66
C GLU A 30 6.27 -8.99 4.65
N LEU A 31 6.50 -8.08 5.61
CA LEU A 31 5.81 -6.80 5.65
C LEU A 31 6.18 -5.93 4.44
N SER A 32 7.46 -5.87 4.09
CA SER A 32 7.93 -5.07 2.93
C SER A 32 7.30 -5.56 1.63
N LEU A 33 7.19 -6.87 1.47
CA LEU A 33 6.56 -7.48 0.30
C LEU A 33 5.05 -7.28 0.28
N TYR A 34 4.39 -7.35 1.44
CA TYR A 34 2.98 -6.99 1.57
C TYR A 34 2.72 -5.52 1.24
N ILE A 35 3.59 -4.60 1.68
CA ILE A 35 3.50 -3.17 1.34
C ILE A 35 3.64 -2.96 -0.18
N ALA A 36 4.53 -3.70 -0.85
CA ALA A 36 4.67 -3.65 -2.30
C ALA A 36 3.39 -4.14 -3.00
N ALA A 37 2.79 -5.23 -2.54
CA ALA A 37 1.51 -5.73 -3.06
C ALA A 37 0.37 -4.72 -2.85
N CYS A 38 0.32 -4.06 -1.69
CA CYS A 38 -0.60 -2.95 -1.43
C CYS A 38 -0.40 -1.80 -2.41
N GLY A 39 0.86 -1.42 -2.69
CA GLY A 39 1.18 -0.41 -3.70
C GLY A 39 0.63 -0.76 -5.08
N ALA A 40 0.85 -2.00 -5.53
CA ALA A 40 0.34 -2.49 -6.80
C ALA A 40 -1.19 -2.46 -6.88
N ALA A 41 -1.88 -2.97 -5.84
CA ALA A 41 -3.34 -2.97 -5.79
C ALA A 41 -3.93 -1.56 -5.80
N VAL A 42 -3.30 -0.60 -5.10
CA VAL A 42 -3.71 0.80 -5.10
C VAL A 42 -3.52 1.45 -6.47
N ALA A 43 -2.38 1.21 -7.11
CA ALA A 43 -2.12 1.74 -8.45
C ALA A 43 -3.12 1.19 -9.48
N GLU A 44 -3.54 -0.07 -9.36
CA GLU A 44 -4.54 -0.68 -10.23
C GLU A 44 -5.95 -0.13 -9.96
N HIS A 45 -6.40 -0.13 -8.71
CA HIS A 45 -7.75 0.30 -8.33
C HIS A 45 -8.00 1.80 -8.60
N PHE A 46 -6.96 2.61 -8.44
CA PHE A 46 -7.02 4.07 -8.61
C PHE A 46 -6.19 4.56 -9.81
N ALA A 47 -6.12 3.79 -10.89
CA ALA A 47 -5.23 4.05 -12.03
C ALA A 47 -5.34 5.48 -12.61
N ASP A 48 -6.55 6.05 -12.63
CA ASP A 48 -6.79 7.41 -13.15
C ASP A 48 -6.47 8.53 -12.14
N THR A 49 -6.30 8.18 -10.86
CA THR A 49 -6.16 9.13 -9.73
C THR A 49 -4.74 9.11 -9.16
N VAL A 50 -4.11 7.93 -9.09
CA VAL A 50 -2.78 7.77 -8.49
C VAL A 50 -1.70 8.15 -9.49
N VAL A 51 -0.87 9.11 -9.09
CA VAL A 51 0.34 9.50 -9.82
C VAL A 51 1.48 8.53 -9.51
N ASN A 52 1.62 8.13 -8.24
CA ASN A 52 2.69 7.26 -7.80
C ASN A 52 2.35 6.56 -6.48
N THR A 53 2.92 5.38 -6.27
CA THR A 53 2.98 4.69 -4.97
C THR A 53 4.44 4.41 -4.61
N VAL A 54 4.88 4.84 -3.44
CA VAL A 54 6.23 4.62 -2.94
C VAL A 54 6.18 3.70 -1.72
N PRO A 55 6.46 2.40 -1.88
CA PRO A 55 6.58 1.47 -0.77
C PRO A 55 7.86 1.74 0.04
N SER A 56 7.76 1.62 1.35
CA SER A 56 8.86 1.71 2.31
C SER A 56 8.80 0.50 3.27
N TYR A 57 9.73 0.42 4.22
CA TYR A 57 9.86 -0.72 5.13
C TYR A 57 8.68 -0.89 6.11
N ASN A 58 7.91 0.16 6.37
CA ASN A 58 6.73 0.13 7.24
C ASN A 58 5.59 1.06 6.80
N ALA A 59 5.68 1.61 5.59
CA ALA A 59 4.73 2.60 5.10
C ALA A 59 4.58 2.53 3.59
N LEU A 60 3.45 3.02 3.08
CA LEU A 60 3.19 3.24 1.67
C LEU A 60 2.77 4.69 1.50
N LEU A 61 3.54 5.46 0.73
CA LEU A 61 3.16 6.81 0.33
C LEU A 61 2.41 6.74 -1.01
N ILE A 62 1.27 7.41 -1.11
CA ILE A 62 0.45 7.46 -2.30
C ILE A 62 0.28 8.92 -2.69
N THR A 63 0.63 9.25 -3.92
CA THR A 63 0.43 10.59 -4.50
C THR A 63 -0.72 10.55 -5.49
N LEU A 64 -1.67 11.48 -5.34
CA LEU A 64 -2.88 11.60 -6.13
C LEU A 64 -2.80 12.80 -7.08
N GLN A 65 -3.66 12.84 -8.09
CA GLN A 65 -3.82 14.01 -8.94
C GLN A 65 -4.47 15.19 -8.20
N PRO A 66 -4.05 16.46 -8.45
CA PRO A 66 -4.48 17.63 -7.67
C PRO A 66 -5.96 18.06 -7.77
N LEU A 67 -6.72 17.51 -8.72
CA LEU A 67 -8.07 18.00 -9.05
C LEU A 67 -9.20 17.17 -8.44
N LEU A 68 -8.86 16.13 -7.68
CA LEU A 68 -9.80 15.14 -7.24
C LEU A 68 -10.23 15.41 -5.80
N ALA A 69 -11.34 16.14 -5.65
CA ALA A 69 -12.05 16.27 -4.39
C ALA A 69 -12.82 14.97 -4.11
N GLY A 70 -12.21 14.05 -3.34
CA GLY A 70 -12.82 12.79 -2.96
C GLY A 70 -12.31 12.28 -1.61
N ASP A 71 -13.14 11.54 -0.88
CA ASP A 71 -12.73 10.84 0.35
C ASP A 71 -11.97 9.55 -0.01
N TYR A 72 -10.77 9.71 -0.57
CA TYR A 72 -9.89 8.62 -0.98
C TYR A 72 -9.39 7.78 0.20
N ALA A 73 -9.36 8.34 1.41
CA ALA A 73 -8.85 7.65 2.59
C ALA A 73 -9.70 6.43 2.95
N GLN A 74 -11.03 6.56 2.92
CA GLN A 74 -11.94 5.44 3.20
C GLN A 74 -11.91 4.36 2.12
N GLU A 75 -11.88 4.77 0.86
CA GLU A 75 -11.82 3.81 -0.25
C GLU A 75 -10.49 3.06 -0.27
N LEU A 76 -9.39 3.78 -0.05
CA LEU A 76 -8.07 3.20 0.10
C LEU A 76 -8.03 2.16 1.22
N GLN A 77 -8.66 2.45 2.36
CA GLN A 77 -8.73 1.49 3.47
C GLN A 77 -9.41 0.17 3.06
N LYS A 78 -10.50 0.24 2.27
CA LYS A 78 -11.19 -0.96 1.76
C LYS A 78 -10.31 -1.77 0.82
N VAL A 79 -9.64 -1.12 -0.12
CA VAL A 79 -8.72 -1.79 -1.05
C VAL A 79 -7.63 -2.52 -0.28
N LEU A 80 -7.01 -1.86 0.69
CA LEU A 80 -5.93 -2.44 1.51
C LEU A 80 -6.38 -3.62 2.38
N GLU A 81 -7.64 -3.63 2.84
CA GLU A 81 -8.23 -4.77 3.56
C GLU A 81 -8.41 -6.01 2.68
N GLU A 82 -8.54 -5.84 1.37
CA GLU A 82 -8.76 -6.93 0.41
C GLU A 82 -7.46 -7.54 -0.12
N VAL A 83 -6.33 -6.83 0.01
CA VAL A 83 -5.01 -7.32 -0.42
C VAL A 83 -4.63 -8.57 0.37
N PRO A 84 -4.45 -9.73 -0.28
CA PRO A 84 -4.07 -10.96 0.40
C PRO A 84 -2.65 -10.84 0.97
N ARG A 85 -2.46 -11.43 2.15
CA ARG A 85 -1.15 -11.56 2.83
C ARG A 85 -0.28 -12.70 2.27
N GLU A 86 -0.78 -13.43 1.27
CA GLU A 86 -0.20 -14.71 0.86
C GLU A 86 1.28 -14.57 0.45
N ASN A 87 2.04 -15.61 0.84
CA ASN A 87 3.49 -15.69 0.82
C ASN A 87 4.09 -15.14 -0.48
N VAL A 88 4.65 -13.93 -0.41
CA VAL A 88 5.46 -13.32 -1.47
C VAL A 88 6.84 -14.02 -1.61
N ALA A 89 6.91 -15.31 -1.27
CA ALA A 89 8.10 -16.14 -1.32
C ALA A 89 8.49 -16.53 -2.77
N GLU A 90 7.57 -16.45 -3.72
CA GLU A 90 7.76 -17.08 -5.05
C GLU A 90 8.41 -16.19 -6.12
N GLN A 91 8.57 -14.89 -5.91
CA GLN A 91 9.21 -14.00 -6.91
C GLN A 91 10.46 -13.32 -6.36
N ARG A 92 11.50 -14.11 -6.11
CA ARG A 92 12.86 -13.59 -5.96
C ARG A 92 13.56 -13.65 -7.31
N ALA A 93 13.62 -12.53 -8.02
CA ALA A 93 14.63 -12.35 -9.06
C ALA A 93 15.98 -12.24 -8.34
N VAL A 94 16.70 -13.36 -8.21
CA VAL A 94 18.04 -13.39 -7.64
C VAL A 94 18.98 -12.73 -8.64
N VAL A 95 19.56 -11.60 -8.25
CA VAL A 95 20.64 -10.94 -9.00
C VAL A 95 21.93 -11.17 -8.24
N GLU A 96 22.88 -11.86 -8.86
CA GLU A 96 24.23 -12.00 -8.32
C GLU A 96 25.02 -10.71 -8.58
N ILE A 97 25.62 -10.14 -7.53
CA ILE A 97 26.48 -8.97 -7.62
C ILE A 97 27.93 -9.48 -7.55
N PRO A 98 28.76 -9.29 -8.61
CA PRO A 98 30.14 -9.78 -8.67
C PRO A 98 31.10 -9.04 -7.73
#